data_AF-A0A3D4RPE6-F1
#
_entry.id   AF-A0A3D4RPE6-F1
#
_cell.length_a   1.000
_cell.length_b   1.000
_cell.length_c   1.000
_cell.angle_alpha   90.00
_cell.angle_beta   90.00
_cell.angle_gamma   90.00
#
_symmetry.space_group_name_H-M   'P 1'
#
loop_
_entity.id
_entity.type
_entity.pdbx_description
1 polymer ?
#
loop_
_entity_poly.entity_id
_entity_poly.type
_entity_poly.pdbx_seq_one_letter_code
_entity_poly.pdbx_strand_id
1 'polypeptide(L)'
;MCSRLWKLRKVVIPSSVDSIGSGVFADCDNLESIQVENGNQIYDSRNNCNAIIRTKDNALVAGCQSTIIPKEITSIEDYAFAGHTRIFSITIPDGVTNIGRYAFAGCINLSSITIPHGITTIKEHTFRGCAISSIIIPDGVTSIEDYAFAYCKKLTTITIPEAMKNVCLSTFDFSYNIESIVWNALNCDVSDFETWIHERIWYYDNYKQISFTFGRNVETIPSALFRVPISSLTVKTQIPPQIMGKSPSSLASVIYIPCGTKQVYGAVSDWGKYYKRFQEAPSNTLEVSVSDSDAGKASITKSHTCDNEEAQIKASPYVHYHFIRWSDGNTDNPRTVAVTNDTCFVAEFESDPQYIVTVTCDSLQGSVKGAGSYYAGETATVTATAFEGYEFKQWWHDGKAISKNPYRFVVEKAIVLEAEFVPASAVDNVNVTGRNTSQKFFRDGQLLILHDGKMYDALGNEVTIKD
;
A
#
# COMPACT_ATOMS: atom_id res chain seq x y z
N MET A 1 12.89 33.89 15.19
CA MET A 1 12.10 32.77 15.75
C MET A 1 11.37 33.23 17.00
N CYS A 2 10.05 33.36 16.95
CA CYS A 2 9.25 33.69 18.14
C CYS A 2 9.05 32.41 18.97
N SER A 3 9.97 32.14 19.90
CA SER A 3 10.12 30.86 20.65
C SER A 3 8.98 30.50 21.62
N ARG A 4 7.78 31.07 21.46
CA ARG A 4 6.62 30.85 22.34
C ARG A 4 5.33 30.43 21.60
N LEU A 5 5.37 30.25 20.27
CA LEU A 5 4.18 29.91 19.48
C LEU A 5 3.88 28.40 19.39
N TRP A 6 4.66 27.52 20.01
CA TRP A 6 4.41 26.06 19.99
C TRP A 6 3.07 25.64 20.63
N LYS A 7 2.43 26.51 21.44
CA LYS A 7 1.07 26.30 21.97
C LYS A 7 -0.04 26.87 21.09
N LEU A 8 0.30 27.62 20.04
CA LEU A 8 -0.66 28.27 19.17
C LEU A 8 -1.49 27.21 18.43
N ARG A 9 -2.80 27.25 18.60
CA ARG A 9 -3.75 26.33 17.94
C ARG A 9 -4.49 26.97 16.78
N LYS A 10 -4.72 28.27 16.86
CA LYS A 10 -5.44 29.03 15.84
C LYS A 10 -4.76 30.37 15.65
N VAL A 11 -4.64 30.79 14.40
CA VAL A 11 -4.26 32.16 14.02
C VAL A 11 -5.30 32.73 13.06
N VAL A 12 -5.60 34.01 13.26
CA VAL A 12 -6.37 34.83 12.33
C VAL A 12 -5.48 35.98 11.93
N ILE A 13 -5.19 36.11 10.64
CA ILE A 13 -4.35 37.18 10.08
C ILE A 13 -5.25 38.39 9.80
N PRO A 14 -5.06 39.53 10.49
CA PRO A 14 -5.90 40.70 10.30
C PRO A 14 -5.82 41.31 8.90
N SER A 15 -6.87 42.04 8.51
CA SER A 15 -6.91 42.80 7.25
C SER A 15 -5.80 43.87 7.13
N SER A 16 -5.26 44.33 8.26
CA SER A 16 -4.19 45.34 8.33
C SER A 16 -2.77 44.77 8.15
N VAL A 17 -2.59 43.44 8.12
CA VAL A 17 -1.27 42.83 7.98
C VAL A 17 -0.78 43.01 6.54
N ASP A 18 0.32 43.74 6.39
CA ASP A 18 0.95 44.04 5.09
C ASP A 18 2.16 43.14 4.76
N SER A 19 2.67 42.40 5.74
CA SER A 19 3.86 41.58 5.58
C SER A 19 3.91 40.45 6.61
N ILE A 20 4.37 39.27 6.16
CA ILE A 20 4.58 38.09 6.98
C ILE A 20 5.97 37.55 6.66
N GLY A 21 6.82 37.47 7.67
CA GLY A 21 8.18 36.95 7.54
C GLY A 21 8.19 35.44 7.30
N SER A 22 9.24 34.97 6.60
CA SER A 22 9.47 33.54 6.38
C SER A 22 9.62 32.79 7.70
N GLY A 23 9.03 31.59 7.79
CA GLY A 23 9.11 30.73 8.97
C GLY A 23 8.48 31.28 10.25
N VAL A 24 7.61 32.29 10.18
CA VAL A 24 6.98 32.85 11.39
C VAL A 24 6.14 31.81 12.17
N PHE A 25 5.61 30.80 11.47
CA PHE A 25 4.88 29.66 12.03
C PHE A 25 5.67 28.35 12.01
N ALA A 26 6.98 28.39 11.78
CA ALA A 26 7.82 27.21 11.94
C ALA A 26 7.73 26.69 13.38
N ASP A 27 7.76 25.37 13.55
CA ASP A 27 7.68 24.67 14.84
C ASP A 27 6.37 24.93 15.63
N CYS A 28 5.34 25.52 14.99
CA CYS A 28 4.01 25.69 15.57
C CYS A 28 3.20 24.38 15.48
N ASP A 29 3.71 23.30 16.05
CA ASP A 29 3.21 21.93 15.87
C ASP A 29 1.75 21.71 16.31
N ASN A 30 1.23 22.57 17.19
CA ASN A 30 -0.17 22.53 17.63
C ASN A 30 -1.12 23.39 16.76
N LEU A 31 -0.62 24.06 15.72
CA LEU A 31 -1.43 24.91 14.85
C LEU A 31 -2.40 24.03 14.06
N GLU A 32 -3.68 24.23 14.32
CA GLU A 32 -4.80 23.47 13.75
C GLU A 32 -5.65 24.35 12.82
N SER A 33 -5.56 25.68 12.94
CA SER A 33 -6.35 26.60 12.14
C SER A 33 -5.60 27.89 11.78
N ILE A 34 -5.63 28.21 10.48
CA ILE A 34 -5.14 29.44 9.88
C ILE A 34 -6.29 30.07 9.10
N GLN A 35 -6.67 31.27 9.49
CA GLN A 35 -7.63 32.10 8.78
C GLN A 35 -7.00 33.44 8.41
N VAL A 36 -7.45 34.04 7.33
CA VAL A 36 -7.13 35.42 6.97
C VAL A 36 -8.44 36.20 6.93
N GLU A 37 -8.48 37.37 7.57
CA GLU A 37 -9.68 38.19 7.61
C GLU A 37 -10.10 38.65 6.20
N ASN A 38 -11.40 38.66 5.96
CA ASN A 38 -11.98 39.26 4.77
C ASN A 38 -11.54 40.73 4.67
N GLY A 39 -10.94 41.11 3.54
CA GLY A 39 -10.44 42.46 3.29
C GLY A 39 -8.92 42.59 3.36
N ASN A 40 -8.17 41.56 3.78
CA ASN A 40 -6.73 41.54 3.56
C ASN A 40 -6.43 41.53 2.04
N GLN A 41 -5.64 42.50 1.57
CA GLN A 41 -5.36 42.68 0.14
C GLN A 41 -4.17 41.86 -0.36
N ILE A 42 -3.36 41.30 0.54
CA ILE A 42 -2.08 40.64 0.24
C ILE A 42 -2.18 39.13 0.46
N TYR A 43 -2.93 38.72 1.47
CA TYR A 43 -3.07 37.33 1.87
C TYR A 43 -4.52 36.89 1.85
N ASP A 44 -4.76 35.62 1.57
CA ASP A 44 -6.03 34.96 1.82
C ASP A 44 -5.82 33.56 2.43
N SER A 45 -6.93 32.94 2.86
CA SER A 45 -7.04 31.51 3.19
C SER A 45 -8.24 30.97 2.41
N ARG A 46 -8.16 31.06 1.08
CA ARG A 46 -9.28 30.74 0.17
C ARG A 46 -9.78 29.30 0.35
N ASN A 47 -11.06 29.07 0.07
CA ASN A 47 -11.68 27.74 0.08
C ASN A 47 -11.49 26.95 1.39
N ASN A 48 -11.32 27.65 2.53
CA ASN A 48 -10.98 27.03 3.81
C ASN A 48 -9.73 26.13 3.74
N CYS A 49 -8.75 26.51 2.91
CA CYS A 49 -7.51 25.76 2.70
C CYS A 49 -6.63 25.66 3.95
N ASN A 50 -6.94 26.46 4.97
CA ASN A 50 -6.25 26.47 6.25
C ASN A 50 -4.76 26.80 6.10
N ALA A 51 -4.47 27.79 5.26
CA ALA A 51 -3.12 28.26 4.95
C ALA A 51 -3.11 29.76 4.69
N ILE A 52 -1.94 30.37 4.75
CA ILE A 52 -1.71 31.75 4.33
C ILE A 52 -1.23 31.70 2.88
N ILE A 53 -2.02 32.25 1.97
CA ILE A 53 -1.70 32.31 0.55
C ILE A 53 -1.48 33.76 0.17
N ARG A 54 -0.35 34.06 -0.44
CA ARG A 54 -0.06 35.37 -1.00
C ARG A 54 -0.77 35.51 -2.34
N THR A 55 -1.68 36.48 -2.45
CA THR A 55 -2.62 36.58 -3.58
C THR A 55 -1.97 37.00 -4.89
N LYS A 56 -0.89 37.78 -4.82
CA LYS A 56 -0.21 38.34 -6.01
C LYS A 56 0.40 37.26 -6.92
N ASP A 57 0.81 36.14 -6.35
CA ASP A 57 1.58 35.08 -7.02
C ASP A 57 1.07 33.67 -6.73
N ASN A 58 0.01 33.51 -5.92
CA ASN A 58 -0.50 32.22 -5.44
C ASN A 58 0.56 31.39 -4.68
N ALA A 59 1.42 32.06 -3.91
CA ALA A 59 2.41 31.40 -3.08
C ALA A 59 1.81 30.98 -1.73
N LEU A 60 1.98 29.72 -1.34
CA LEU A 60 1.66 29.24 0.00
C LEU A 60 2.78 29.65 0.96
N VAL A 61 2.50 30.64 1.81
CA VAL A 61 3.46 31.26 2.73
C VAL A 61 3.63 30.44 4.01
N ALA A 62 2.52 29.95 4.56
CA ALA A 62 2.54 29.09 5.74
C ALA A 62 1.29 28.20 5.78
N GLY A 63 1.47 26.96 6.18
CA GLY A 63 0.41 26.00 6.41
C GLY A 63 0.46 25.42 7.82
N CYS A 64 -0.40 24.44 8.06
CA CYS A 64 -0.50 23.70 9.31
C CYS A 64 -0.98 22.26 9.03
N GLN A 65 -1.26 21.47 10.06
CA GLN A 65 -1.56 20.03 9.91
C GLN A 65 -2.72 19.72 8.95
N SER A 66 -3.76 20.54 8.97
CA SER A 66 -5.00 20.31 8.20
C SER A 66 -5.07 21.18 6.94
N THR A 67 -3.94 21.70 6.47
CA THR A 67 -3.88 22.45 5.22
C THR A 67 -4.26 21.59 4.02
N ILE A 68 -5.16 22.10 3.20
CA ILE A 68 -5.48 21.57 1.88
C ILE A 68 -4.87 22.52 0.87
N ILE A 69 -3.80 22.12 0.16
CA ILE A 69 -3.13 23.00 -0.80
C ILE A 69 -4.04 23.19 -2.03
N PRO A 70 -4.53 24.41 -2.33
CA PRO A 70 -5.37 24.64 -3.51
C PRO A 70 -4.64 24.35 -4.81
N LYS A 71 -5.36 23.90 -5.84
CA LYS A 71 -4.77 23.53 -7.15
C LYS A 71 -4.09 24.68 -7.87
N GLU A 72 -4.47 25.92 -7.55
CA GLU A 72 -3.95 27.15 -8.17
C GLU A 72 -2.62 27.61 -7.56
N ILE A 73 -2.14 26.95 -6.49
CA ILE A 73 -0.86 27.28 -5.86
C ILE A 73 0.28 27.00 -6.85
N THR A 74 1.17 27.98 -7.00
CA THR A 74 2.32 27.94 -7.92
C THR A 74 3.63 27.69 -7.18
N SER A 75 3.72 28.12 -5.92
CA SER A 75 4.90 27.91 -5.06
C SER A 75 4.52 27.62 -3.61
N ILE A 76 5.36 26.82 -2.96
CA ILE A 76 5.41 26.67 -1.50
C ILE A 76 6.65 27.43 -1.02
N GLU A 77 6.47 28.39 -0.14
CA GLU A 77 7.55 29.28 0.31
C GLU A 77 8.46 28.61 1.34
N ASP A 78 9.57 29.27 1.64
CA ASP A 78 10.54 28.80 2.63
C ASP A 78 9.87 28.60 4.00
N TYR A 79 10.20 27.49 4.67
CA TYR A 79 9.68 27.10 5.98
C TYR A 79 8.14 26.94 6.09
N ALA A 80 7.40 26.89 4.98
CA ALA A 80 5.93 26.92 4.99
C ALA A 80 5.26 25.86 5.89
N PHE A 81 5.87 24.68 6.03
CA PHE A 81 5.43 23.60 6.92
C PHE A 81 6.51 23.16 7.90
N ALA A 82 7.60 23.92 8.06
CA ALA A 82 8.73 23.50 8.91
C ALA A 82 8.30 23.19 10.35
N GLY A 83 8.76 22.06 10.88
CA GLY A 83 8.55 21.65 12.27
C GLY A 83 7.16 21.11 12.60
N HIS A 84 6.28 20.92 11.61
CA HIS A 84 4.96 20.32 11.84
C HIS A 84 5.06 18.80 11.92
N THR A 85 5.27 18.29 13.14
CA THR A 85 5.39 16.87 13.43
C THR A 85 4.08 16.11 13.25
N ARG A 86 2.92 16.78 13.23
CA ARG A 86 1.61 16.12 13.05
C ARG A 86 1.17 15.94 11.58
N ILE A 87 1.99 16.33 10.60
CA ILE A 87 1.73 16.06 9.18
C ILE A 87 2.24 14.65 8.84
N PHE A 88 1.34 13.76 8.42
CA PHE A 88 1.66 12.38 8.02
C PHE A 88 1.78 12.22 6.50
N SER A 89 0.95 12.95 5.76
CA SER A 89 0.95 13.05 4.31
C SER A 89 0.48 14.44 3.91
N ILE A 90 0.91 14.89 2.73
CA ILE A 90 0.44 16.14 2.12
C ILE A 90 0.44 15.99 0.60
N THR A 91 -0.64 16.40 -0.04
CA THR A 91 -0.75 16.37 -1.50
C THR A 91 -0.35 17.73 -2.04
N ILE A 92 0.76 17.76 -2.79
CA ILE A 92 1.19 18.96 -3.52
C ILE A 92 0.60 18.91 -4.93
N PRO A 93 -0.16 19.92 -5.37
CA PRO A 93 -0.71 19.96 -6.73
C PRO A 93 0.36 20.04 -7.82
N ASP A 94 0.07 19.48 -8.99
CA ASP A 94 1.00 19.46 -10.14
C ASP A 94 1.38 20.85 -10.67
N GLY A 95 0.55 21.86 -10.40
CA GLY A 95 0.80 23.27 -10.77
C GLY A 95 1.92 23.94 -9.97
N VAL A 96 2.42 23.31 -8.90
CA VAL A 96 3.51 23.85 -8.10
C VAL A 96 4.85 23.65 -8.81
N THR A 97 5.52 24.75 -9.13
CA THR A 97 6.83 24.75 -9.83
C THR A 97 8.00 25.09 -8.92
N ASN A 98 7.74 25.44 -7.65
CA ASN A 98 8.79 25.77 -6.69
C ASN A 98 8.40 25.35 -5.26
N ILE A 99 9.29 24.64 -4.59
CA ILE A 99 9.23 24.37 -3.15
C ILE A 99 10.43 25.05 -2.50
N GLY A 100 10.16 25.84 -1.45
CA GLY A 100 11.14 26.65 -0.75
C GLY A 100 12.12 25.86 0.11
N ARG A 101 13.19 26.53 0.53
CA ARG A 101 14.16 25.98 1.50
C ARG A 101 13.45 25.66 2.80
N TYR A 102 13.84 24.55 3.43
CA TYR A 102 13.24 24.08 4.68
C TYR A 102 11.71 23.89 4.65
N ALA A 103 11.04 23.88 3.49
CA ALA A 103 9.57 23.92 3.42
C ALA A 103 8.89 22.81 4.24
N PHE A 104 9.49 21.62 4.30
CA PHE A 104 9.03 20.48 5.11
C PHE A 104 10.07 20.01 6.14
N ALA A 105 11.07 20.83 6.45
CA ALA A 105 12.11 20.47 7.40
C ALA A 105 11.51 20.19 8.79
N GLY A 106 11.84 19.05 9.40
CA GLY A 106 11.36 18.68 10.73
C GLY A 106 9.93 18.11 10.76
N CYS A 107 9.29 17.84 9.61
CA CYS A 107 8.04 17.09 9.55
C CYS A 107 8.28 15.59 9.82
N ILE A 108 8.64 15.25 11.06
CA ILE A 108 9.18 13.93 11.45
C ILE A 108 8.22 12.75 11.27
N ASN A 109 6.93 12.99 11.02
CA ASN A 109 5.95 11.94 10.72
C ASN A 109 5.50 11.93 9.25
N LEU A 110 5.98 12.86 8.42
CA LEU A 110 5.67 12.89 6.99
C LEU A 110 6.33 11.68 6.32
N SER A 111 5.53 10.67 5.99
CA SER A 111 6.00 9.39 5.46
C SER A 111 5.85 9.24 3.96
N SER A 112 4.95 10.01 3.34
CA SER A 112 4.75 10.03 1.89
C SER A 112 4.55 11.45 1.38
N ILE A 113 5.25 11.76 0.29
CA ILE A 113 5.12 13.01 -0.44
C ILE A 113 5.45 12.76 -1.90
N THR A 114 4.62 13.30 -2.79
CA THR A 114 4.89 13.29 -4.24
C THR A 114 5.46 14.64 -4.61
N ILE A 115 6.65 14.66 -5.21
CA ILE A 115 7.24 15.88 -5.77
C ILE A 115 6.55 16.14 -7.12
N PRO A 116 5.97 17.32 -7.35
CA PRO A 116 5.34 17.66 -8.63
C PRO A 116 6.32 17.61 -9.81
N HIS A 117 5.83 17.26 -11.00
CA HIS A 117 6.64 17.19 -12.22
C HIS A 117 7.25 18.55 -12.65
N GLY A 118 6.65 19.66 -12.23
CA GLY A 118 7.14 21.01 -12.52
C GLY A 118 8.37 21.45 -11.71
N ILE A 119 8.82 20.65 -10.73
CA ILE A 119 9.98 20.97 -9.89
C ILE A 119 11.28 20.69 -10.65
N THR A 120 12.15 21.70 -10.75
CA THR A 120 13.48 21.58 -11.36
C THR A 120 14.61 21.43 -10.35
N THR A 121 14.41 21.88 -9.12
CA THR A 121 15.40 21.90 -8.04
C THR A 121 14.76 21.51 -6.72
N ILE A 122 15.35 20.54 -6.03
CA ILE A 122 15.04 20.25 -4.63
C ILE A 122 16.01 21.06 -3.78
N LYS A 123 15.48 22.08 -3.10
CA LYS A 123 16.30 23.09 -2.41
C LYS A 123 16.85 22.61 -1.09
N GLU A 124 17.79 23.40 -0.57
CA GLU A 124 18.45 23.21 0.71
C GLU A 124 17.44 22.83 1.83
N HIS A 125 17.73 21.74 2.53
CA HIS A 125 16.94 21.23 3.66
C HIS A 125 15.44 20.96 3.42
N THR A 126 14.95 20.96 2.17
CA THR A 126 13.50 20.90 1.86
C THR A 126 12.76 19.81 2.63
N PHE A 127 13.31 18.59 2.69
CA PHE A 127 12.72 17.43 3.38
C PHE A 127 13.54 16.95 4.58
N ARG A 128 14.43 17.79 5.13
CA ARG A 128 15.31 17.42 6.24
C ARG A 128 14.51 16.83 7.41
N GLY A 129 14.83 15.62 7.84
CA GLY A 129 14.26 14.98 9.02
C GLY A 129 12.85 14.42 8.83
N CYS A 130 12.35 14.33 7.60
CA CYS A 130 11.06 13.68 7.33
C CYS A 130 11.15 12.15 7.53
N ALA A 131 10.00 11.51 7.78
CA ALA A 131 9.88 10.06 7.90
C ALA A 131 9.64 9.34 6.57
N ILE A 132 10.07 9.95 5.46
CA ILE A 132 9.88 9.43 4.11
C ILE A 132 10.62 8.09 3.97
N SER A 133 9.91 7.03 3.59
CA SER A 133 10.50 5.70 3.39
C SER A 133 10.98 5.45 1.96
N SER A 134 10.32 6.07 0.99
CA SER A 134 10.68 6.07 -0.42
C SER A 134 10.28 7.41 -1.03
N ILE A 135 11.07 7.91 -1.97
CA ILE A 135 10.74 9.11 -2.72
C ILE A 135 11.04 8.93 -4.20
N ILE A 136 10.11 9.38 -5.02
CA ILE A 136 10.30 9.46 -6.47
C ILE A 136 10.76 10.89 -6.76
N ILE A 137 11.98 11.01 -7.28
CA ILE A 137 12.50 12.27 -7.82
C ILE A 137 12.04 12.34 -9.28
N PRO A 138 11.21 13.33 -9.67
CA PRO A 138 10.74 13.44 -11.05
C PRO A 138 11.88 13.67 -12.04
N ASP A 139 11.72 13.18 -13.28
CA ASP A 139 12.74 13.28 -14.33
C ASP A 139 13.10 14.73 -14.71
N GLY A 140 12.24 15.71 -14.41
CA GLY A 140 12.50 17.13 -14.62
C GLY A 140 13.45 17.76 -13.59
N VAL A 141 13.75 17.08 -12.48
CA VAL A 141 14.66 17.59 -11.45
C VAL A 141 16.10 17.48 -11.94
N THR A 142 16.79 18.63 -11.99
CA THR A 142 18.17 18.75 -12.45
C THR A 142 19.17 19.03 -11.34
N SER A 143 18.71 19.38 -10.14
CA SER A 143 19.57 19.71 -9.00
C SER A 143 18.96 19.31 -7.66
N ILE A 144 19.77 18.73 -6.77
CA ILE A 144 19.46 18.51 -5.36
C ILE A 144 20.51 19.23 -4.52
N GLU A 145 20.06 20.22 -3.76
CA GLU A 145 20.90 21.08 -2.92
C GLU A 145 21.17 20.46 -1.54
N ASP A 146 22.01 21.14 -0.75
CA ASP A 146 22.56 20.64 0.50
C ASP A 146 21.50 20.17 1.48
N TYR A 147 21.77 19.01 2.09
CA TYR A 147 20.95 18.42 3.15
C TYR A 147 19.46 18.27 2.83
N ALA A 148 19.06 18.28 1.55
CA ALA A 148 17.65 18.21 1.14
C ALA A 148 16.90 17.02 1.76
N PHE A 149 17.60 15.90 1.96
CA PHE A 149 17.10 14.66 2.57
C PHE A 149 17.91 14.21 3.79
N ALA A 150 18.60 15.15 4.46
CA ALA A 150 19.37 14.82 5.64
C ALA A 150 18.45 14.40 6.80
N TYR A 151 18.89 13.48 7.65
CA TYR A 151 18.12 12.91 8.77
C TYR A 151 16.82 12.20 8.38
N CYS A 152 16.61 11.83 7.10
CA CYS A 152 15.49 11.02 6.65
C CYS A 152 15.70 9.54 7.02
N LYS A 153 15.58 9.22 8.31
CA LYS A 153 15.96 7.93 8.90
C LYS A 153 15.11 6.74 8.44
N LYS A 154 14.01 6.95 7.72
CA LYS A 154 13.22 5.83 7.16
C LYS A 154 13.54 5.55 5.69
N LEU A 155 14.28 6.43 5.03
CA LEU A 155 14.59 6.30 3.61
C LEU A 155 15.54 5.13 3.39
N THR A 156 15.09 4.13 2.63
CA THR A 156 15.89 2.92 2.36
C THR A 156 16.42 2.87 0.94
N THR A 157 15.73 3.50 -0.02
CA THR A 157 16.13 3.51 -1.43
C THR A 157 16.00 4.89 -2.03
N ILE A 158 16.87 5.20 -2.99
CA ILE A 158 16.80 6.44 -3.77
C ILE A 158 17.22 6.18 -5.21
N THR A 159 16.48 6.77 -6.14
CA THR A 159 16.81 6.79 -7.57
C THR A 159 17.16 8.21 -7.99
N ILE A 160 18.36 8.40 -8.53
CA ILE A 160 18.81 9.66 -9.12
C ILE A 160 18.50 9.61 -10.64
N PRO A 161 17.64 10.50 -11.18
CA PRO A 161 17.19 10.46 -12.57
C PRO A 161 18.28 10.86 -13.57
N GLU A 162 18.05 10.57 -14.85
CA GLU A 162 19.03 10.79 -15.93
C GLU A 162 19.40 12.26 -16.14
N ALA A 163 18.41 13.16 -16.03
CA ALA A 163 18.59 14.59 -16.25
C ALA A 163 19.31 15.31 -15.09
N MET A 164 19.67 14.58 -14.02
CA MET A 164 20.34 15.15 -12.87
C MET A 164 21.70 15.72 -13.25
N LYS A 165 21.93 16.99 -12.92
CA LYS A 165 23.17 17.72 -13.20
C LYS A 165 23.99 17.98 -11.95
N ASN A 166 23.36 18.15 -10.80
CA ASN A 166 24.03 18.45 -9.54
C ASN A 166 23.39 17.71 -8.38
N VAL A 167 24.20 17.03 -7.57
CA VAL A 167 23.79 16.47 -6.28
C VAL A 167 24.84 16.83 -5.24
N CYS A 168 24.44 17.54 -4.19
CA CYS A 168 25.35 17.86 -3.08
C CYS A 168 25.75 16.61 -2.30
N LEU A 169 27.00 16.52 -1.84
CA LEU A 169 27.47 15.38 -1.04
C LEU A 169 26.69 15.22 0.29
N SER A 170 26.25 16.32 0.86
CA SER A 170 25.52 16.39 2.13
C SER A 170 24.04 15.99 2.03
N THR A 171 23.53 15.73 0.81
CA THR A 171 22.10 15.54 0.53
C THR A 171 21.44 14.52 1.48
N PHE A 172 22.15 13.44 1.83
CA PHE A 172 21.65 12.33 2.64
C PHE A 172 22.36 12.20 3.99
N ASP A 173 23.02 13.24 4.47
CA ASP A 173 23.73 13.20 5.76
C ASP A 173 22.80 12.74 6.89
N PHE A 174 23.29 11.85 7.76
CA PHE A 174 22.55 11.27 8.88
C PHE A 174 21.31 10.44 8.49
N SER A 175 21.14 10.06 7.22
CA SER A 175 20.09 9.16 6.72
C SER A 175 20.59 7.70 6.69
N TYR A 176 20.82 7.15 7.88
CA TYR A 176 21.56 5.90 8.09
C TYR A 176 20.92 4.59 7.60
N ASN A 177 19.66 4.63 7.13
CA ASN A 177 18.93 3.43 6.70
C ASN A 177 18.90 3.23 5.19
N ILE A 178 19.60 4.07 4.41
CA ILE A 178 19.73 3.87 2.96
C ILE A 178 20.48 2.55 2.73
N GLU A 179 19.83 1.65 1.99
CA GLU A 179 20.33 0.32 1.65
C GLU A 179 20.75 0.24 0.17
N SER A 180 20.07 0.99 -0.70
CA SER A 180 20.30 0.94 -2.14
C SER A 180 20.20 2.32 -2.80
N ILE A 181 21.12 2.60 -3.71
CA ILE A 181 21.12 3.79 -4.55
C ILE A 181 21.14 3.36 -6.02
N VAL A 182 20.14 3.82 -6.78
CA VAL A 182 20.12 3.70 -8.24
C VAL A 182 20.55 5.04 -8.82
N TRP A 183 21.62 5.04 -9.60
CA TRP A 183 22.20 6.23 -10.20
C TRP A 183 22.06 6.17 -11.72
N ASN A 184 21.19 6.99 -12.29
CA ASN A 184 20.99 7.07 -13.74
C ASN A 184 21.56 8.35 -14.36
N ALA A 185 22.08 9.28 -13.55
CA ALA A 185 22.57 10.56 -14.03
C ALA A 185 23.72 10.40 -15.04
N LEU A 186 23.60 11.06 -16.19
CA LEU A 186 24.54 10.92 -17.31
C LEU A 186 25.84 11.71 -17.07
N ASN A 187 25.66 12.95 -16.61
CA ASN A 187 26.73 13.92 -16.36
C ASN A 187 26.32 14.80 -15.18
N CYS A 188 26.53 14.27 -13.98
CA CYS A 188 26.19 14.93 -12.74
C CYS A 188 27.46 15.31 -11.99
N ASP A 189 27.59 16.59 -11.68
CA ASP A 189 28.56 17.03 -10.70
C ASP A 189 28.08 16.65 -9.30
N VAL A 190 29.03 16.21 -8.49
CA VAL A 190 28.80 15.94 -7.08
C VAL A 190 29.64 16.96 -6.34
N SER A 191 29.03 18.11 -6.09
CA SER A 191 29.70 19.29 -5.57
C SER A 191 29.76 19.28 -4.03
N ASP A 192 30.89 19.76 -3.52
CA ASP A 192 31.10 20.18 -2.14
C ASP A 192 30.84 21.69 -2.08
N PHE A 193 29.60 22.14 -1.89
CA PHE A 193 29.38 23.52 -1.46
C PHE A 193 29.68 23.60 0.03
N GLU A 194 30.59 24.52 0.40
CA GLU A 194 31.17 24.71 1.74
C GLU A 194 32.20 23.64 2.15
N THR A 195 33.42 23.83 1.64
CA THR A 195 34.64 23.52 2.40
C THR A 195 34.46 24.00 3.83
N TRP A 196 34.54 23.12 4.82
CA TRP A 196 35.14 23.30 6.15
C TRP A 196 35.07 21.90 6.79
N ILE A 197 36.22 21.19 6.82
CA ILE A 197 36.54 20.03 7.70
C ILE A 197 35.52 18.86 7.69
N HIS A 198 35.72 17.74 7.00
CA HIS A 198 36.80 16.76 7.15
C HIS A 198 36.77 15.74 5.98
N GLU A 199 37.90 15.09 5.75
CA GLU A 199 38.15 13.96 4.84
C GLU A 199 37.33 12.67 5.13
N ARG A 200 36.09 12.78 5.61
CA ARG A 200 35.19 11.67 5.95
C ARG A 200 33.75 12.09 5.64
N ILE A 201 33.37 11.84 4.40
CA ILE A 201 32.12 12.30 3.73
C ILE A 201 30.86 11.64 4.33
N TRP A 202 31.05 10.72 5.27
CA TRP A 202 30.01 9.99 5.98
C TRP A 202 30.54 9.77 7.41
N TYR A 203 30.47 10.79 8.27
CA TYR A 203 30.94 10.63 9.65
C TYR A 203 30.02 9.64 10.40
N TYR A 204 30.63 8.80 11.25
CA TYR A 204 30.13 7.79 12.21
C TYR A 204 30.27 6.29 11.87
N ASP A 205 30.88 5.57 12.83
CA ASP A 205 31.44 4.21 12.81
C ASP A 205 30.46 3.03 12.56
N ASN A 206 29.25 3.26 12.03
CA ASN A 206 28.20 2.23 11.95
C ASN A 206 27.39 2.23 10.64
N TYR A 207 27.92 2.72 9.51
CA TYR A 207 27.18 2.63 8.25
C TYR A 207 27.06 1.19 7.76
N LYS A 208 25.81 0.76 7.63
CA LYS A 208 25.39 -0.37 6.81
C LYS A 208 26.02 -0.22 5.41
N GLN A 209 26.55 -1.31 4.87
CA GLN A 209 27.08 -1.30 3.51
C GLN A 209 25.93 -1.06 2.51
N ILE A 210 26.15 -0.18 1.53
CA ILE A 210 25.12 0.25 0.57
C ILE A 210 25.32 -0.48 -0.76
N SER A 211 24.22 -0.89 -1.39
CA SER A 211 24.22 -1.40 -2.76
C SER A 211 24.11 -0.24 -3.76
N PHE A 212 24.98 -0.21 -4.77
CA PHE A 212 24.90 0.75 -5.87
C PHE A 212 24.48 0.07 -7.16
N THR A 213 23.59 0.70 -7.91
CA THR A 213 23.24 0.31 -9.29
C THR A 213 23.43 1.51 -10.21
N PHE A 214 24.32 1.41 -11.18
CA PHE A 214 24.48 2.40 -12.25
C PHE A 214 23.63 2.00 -13.46
N GLY A 215 22.80 2.94 -13.92
CA GLY A 215 21.90 2.78 -15.06
C GLY A 215 22.61 2.49 -16.38
N ARG A 216 21.83 2.10 -17.39
CA ARG A 216 22.34 1.68 -18.72
C ARG A 216 22.95 2.81 -19.53
N ASN A 217 22.47 4.02 -19.28
CA ASN A 217 22.88 5.21 -20.00
C ASN A 217 23.98 5.97 -19.24
N VAL A 218 24.41 5.50 -18.07
CA VAL A 218 25.48 6.15 -17.31
C VAL A 218 26.77 6.10 -18.11
N GLU A 219 27.27 7.27 -18.48
CA GLU A 219 28.54 7.44 -19.20
C GLU A 219 29.68 7.78 -18.25
N THR A 220 29.38 8.50 -17.18
CA THR A 220 30.36 8.97 -16.20
C THR A 220 29.92 8.69 -14.77
N ILE A 221 30.87 8.37 -13.89
CA ILE A 221 30.62 8.13 -12.46
C ILE A 221 31.52 9.05 -11.63
N PRO A 222 30.96 9.95 -10.81
CA PRO A 222 31.72 10.73 -9.85
C PRO A 222 32.46 9.81 -8.86
N SER A 223 33.78 9.92 -8.77
CA SER A 223 34.57 9.11 -7.83
C SER A 223 34.18 9.29 -6.35
N ALA A 224 33.53 10.40 -6.02
CA ALA A 224 33.00 10.68 -4.69
C ALA A 224 31.94 9.66 -4.22
N LEU A 225 31.19 9.06 -5.16
CA LEU A 225 30.20 8.01 -4.84
C LEU A 225 30.85 6.74 -4.27
N PHE A 226 32.13 6.51 -4.54
CA PHE A 226 32.86 5.35 -4.02
C PHE A 226 33.51 5.58 -2.65
N ARG A 227 33.24 6.73 -2.01
CA ARG A 227 33.79 7.06 -0.68
C ARG A 227 32.97 6.48 0.48
N VAL A 228 31.95 5.66 0.18
CA VAL A 228 31.17 4.87 1.15
C VAL A 228 31.52 3.38 1.12
N PRO A 229 31.25 2.64 2.20
CA PRO A 229 31.25 1.18 2.16
C PRO A 229 30.17 0.64 1.22
N ILE A 230 30.59 -0.03 0.15
CA ILE A 230 29.68 -0.65 -0.84
C ILE A 230 29.61 -2.16 -0.62
N SER A 231 28.41 -2.69 -0.42
CA SER A 231 28.16 -4.15 -0.28
C SER A 231 28.18 -4.85 -1.63
N SER A 232 27.47 -4.27 -2.59
CA SER A 232 27.37 -4.76 -3.96
C SER A 232 27.34 -3.59 -4.93
N LEU A 233 27.94 -3.80 -6.10
CA LEU A 233 27.95 -2.84 -7.18
C LEU A 233 27.40 -3.51 -8.44
N THR A 234 26.37 -2.93 -9.02
CA THR A 234 25.80 -3.35 -10.32
C THR A 234 26.00 -2.23 -11.33
N VAL A 235 26.51 -2.56 -12.50
CA VAL A 235 26.63 -1.65 -13.63
C VAL A 235 25.80 -2.24 -14.77
N LYS A 236 24.82 -1.49 -15.28
CA LYS A 236 23.92 -1.96 -16.35
C LYS A 236 24.39 -1.57 -17.76
N THR A 237 25.34 -0.65 -17.90
CA THR A 237 25.85 -0.20 -19.22
C THR A 237 26.78 -1.23 -19.87
N GLN A 238 26.61 -1.43 -21.18
CA GLN A 238 27.41 -2.34 -21.99
C GLN A 238 28.86 -1.86 -22.14
N ILE A 239 29.07 -0.54 -22.05
CA ILE A 239 30.38 0.09 -22.16
C ILE A 239 30.80 0.53 -20.75
N PRO A 240 32.03 0.20 -20.29
CA PRO A 240 32.49 0.62 -18.98
C PRO A 240 32.45 2.15 -18.84
N PRO A 241 31.72 2.70 -17.85
CA PRO A 241 31.59 4.15 -17.71
C PRO A 241 32.90 4.75 -17.19
N GLN A 242 33.17 6.00 -17.55
CA GLN A 242 34.37 6.71 -17.11
C GLN A 242 34.26 7.10 -15.64
N ILE A 243 35.28 6.83 -14.83
CA ILE A 243 35.32 7.29 -13.44
C ILE A 243 35.91 8.69 -13.40
N MET A 244 35.13 9.67 -12.95
CA MET A 244 35.56 11.06 -12.83
C MET A 244 36.37 11.26 -11.54
N GLY A 245 37.68 11.42 -11.69
CA GLY A 245 38.62 11.62 -10.59
C GLY A 245 39.45 10.38 -10.29
N LYS A 246 39.93 10.24 -9.05
CA LYS A 246 40.78 9.10 -8.68
C LYS A 246 39.93 7.84 -8.55
N SER A 247 40.25 6.83 -9.34
CA SER A 247 39.61 5.53 -9.25
C SER A 247 39.78 4.93 -7.84
N PRO A 248 38.71 4.37 -7.25
CA PRO A 248 38.70 3.95 -5.85
C PRO A 248 39.79 2.90 -5.54
N SER A 249 40.38 2.95 -4.35
CA SER A 249 41.36 1.93 -3.91
C SER A 249 40.68 0.60 -3.54
N SER A 250 39.40 0.64 -3.15
CA SER A 250 38.59 -0.53 -2.81
C SER A 250 37.14 -0.33 -3.25
N LEU A 251 36.59 -1.31 -3.98
CA LEU A 251 35.17 -1.44 -4.31
C LEU A 251 34.58 -2.68 -3.64
N ALA A 252 33.28 -2.91 -3.87
CA ALA A 252 32.55 -4.12 -3.52
C ALA A 252 33.36 -5.41 -3.84
N SER A 253 33.11 -6.45 -3.04
CA SER A 253 33.73 -7.77 -3.22
C SER A 253 33.28 -8.43 -4.53
N VAL A 254 32.05 -8.13 -4.97
CA VAL A 254 31.45 -8.57 -6.23
C VAL A 254 30.95 -7.34 -6.98
N ILE A 255 31.24 -7.30 -8.29
CA ILE A 255 30.76 -6.27 -9.21
C ILE A 255 29.96 -6.98 -10.31
N TYR A 256 28.66 -6.73 -10.36
CA TYR A 256 27.78 -7.22 -11.41
C TYR A 256 27.90 -6.32 -12.63
N ILE A 257 28.20 -6.92 -13.78
CA ILE A 257 28.32 -6.25 -15.08
C ILE A 257 27.44 -6.97 -16.11
N PRO A 258 27.11 -6.35 -17.25
CA PRO A 258 26.31 -7.01 -18.27
C PRO A 258 26.96 -8.28 -18.82
N CYS A 259 26.12 -9.25 -19.20
CA CYS A 259 26.55 -10.46 -19.88
C CYS A 259 27.42 -10.16 -21.12
N GLY A 260 28.50 -10.92 -21.30
CA GLY A 260 29.44 -10.78 -22.42
C GLY A 260 30.41 -9.59 -22.33
N THR A 261 30.35 -8.76 -21.28
CA THR A 261 31.17 -7.55 -21.18
C THR A 261 32.42 -7.70 -20.32
N LYS A 262 32.66 -8.85 -19.68
CA LYS A 262 33.79 -9.02 -18.76
C LYS A 262 35.16 -8.69 -19.35
N GLN A 263 35.40 -9.04 -20.61
CA GLN A 263 36.64 -8.69 -21.31
C GLN A 263 36.75 -7.20 -21.59
N VAL A 264 35.63 -6.56 -22.00
CA VAL A 264 35.56 -5.12 -22.29
C VAL A 264 35.84 -4.31 -21.02
N TYR A 265 35.19 -4.65 -19.90
CA TYR A 265 35.48 -4.06 -18.59
C TYR A 265 36.92 -4.34 -18.13
N GLY A 266 37.44 -5.53 -18.40
CA GLY A 266 38.82 -5.91 -18.08
C GLY A 266 39.90 -5.08 -18.76
N ALA A 267 39.63 -4.58 -19.97
CA ALA A 267 40.57 -3.82 -20.78
C ALA A 267 40.69 -2.34 -20.36
N VAL A 268 39.72 -1.79 -19.62
CA VAL A 268 39.72 -0.38 -19.19
C VAL A 268 40.48 -0.23 -17.88
N SER A 269 41.51 0.61 -17.81
CA SER A 269 42.42 0.71 -16.65
C SER A 269 41.70 0.89 -15.31
N ASP A 270 40.68 1.75 -15.25
CA ASP A 270 39.92 2.02 -14.03
C ASP A 270 39.09 0.82 -13.54
N TRP A 271 38.69 -0.06 -14.44
CA TRP A 271 37.85 -1.24 -14.17
C TRP A 271 38.66 -2.54 -14.10
N GLY A 272 39.70 -2.68 -14.92
CA GLY A 272 40.48 -3.90 -15.11
C GLY A 272 41.17 -4.41 -13.85
N LYS A 273 41.50 -3.53 -12.91
CA LYS A 273 41.98 -3.92 -11.56
C LYS A 273 40.96 -4.74 -10.76
N TYR A 274 39.68 -4.70 -11.11
CA TYR A 274 38.61 -5.49 -10.51
C TYR A 274 38.21 -6.71 -11.34
N TYR A 275 38.97 -7.07 -12.38
CA TYR A 275 38.63 -8.16 -13.32
C TYR A 275 38.20 -9.48 -12.64
N LYS A 276 38.86 -9.84 -11.54
CA LYS A 276 38.56 -11.06 -10.76
C LYS A 276 37.25 -10.99 -9.96
N ARG A 277 36.70 -9.78 -9.76
CA ARG A 277 35.47 -9.51 -8.99
C ARG A 277 34.23 -9.41 -9.89
N PHE A 278 34.40 -9.38 -11.22
CA PHE A 278 33.29 -9.29 -12.16
C PHE A 278 32.48 -10.59 -12.20
N GLN A 279 31.19 -10.46 -11.93
CA GLN A 279 30.16 -11.45 -12.20
C GLN A 279 29.24 -10.90 -13.29
N GLU A 280 29.05 -11.67 -14.36
CA GLU A 280 28.12 -11.28 -15.40
C GLU A 280 26.70 -11.57 -14.95
N ALA A 281 25.83 -10.59 -15.11
CA ALA A 281 24.41 -10.66 -14.77
C ALA A 281 23.59 -10.01 -15.88
N PRO A 282 22.32 -10.40 -16.03
CA PRO A 282 21.44 -9.74 -16.98
C PRO A 282 21.30 -8.24 -16.69
N SER A 283 21.34 -7.42 -17.74
CA SER A 283 21.17 -5.96 -17.62
C SER A 283 19.72 -5.56 -17.40
N ASN A 284 18.79 -6.38 -17.87
CA ASN A 284 17.36 -6.15 -17.75
C ASN A 284 16.86 -6.62 -16.38
N THR A 285 16.07 -5.79 -15.71
CA THR A 285 15.35 -6.19 -14.50
C THR A 285 13.99 -6.75 -14.88
N LEU A 286 13.65 -7.87 -14.27
CA LEU A 286 12.28 -8.38 -14.26
C LEU A 286 11.74 -8.21 -12.85
N GLU A 287 10.67 -7.45 -12.72
CA GLU A 287 9.95 -7.29 -11.46
C GLU A 287 8.55 -7.88 -11.60
N VAL A 288 8.04 -8.45 -10.51
CA VAL A 288 6.67 -8.93 -10.41
C VAL A 288 6.04 -8.39 -9.14
N SER A 289 4.81 -7.92 -9.26
CA SER A 289 4.04 -7.39 -8.15
C SER A 289 2.59 -7.81 -8.27
N VAL A 290 1.76 -7.37 -7.31
CA VAL A 290 0.33 -7.63 -7.28
C VAL A 290 -0.40 -6.29 -7.19
N SER A 291 -1.57 -6.23 -7.80
CA SER A 291 -2.46 -5.06 -7.73
C SER A 291 -3.05 -4.89 -6.33
N ASP A 292 -3.27 -6.00 -5.62
CA ASP A 292 -3.77 -6.06 -4.25
C ASP A 292 -3.01 -7.15 -3.47
N SER A 293 -2.32 -6.75 -2.40
CA SER A 293 -1.55 -7.66 -1.54
C SER A 293 -2.41 -8.58 -0.68
N ASP A 294 -3.69 -8.25 -0.49
CA ASP A 294 -4.66 -9.06 0.24
C ASP A 294 -5.31 -10.12 -0.66
N ALA A 295 -5.17 -10.00 -1.98
CA ALA A 295 -5.77 -10.92 -2.95
C ALA A 295 -4.83 -12.05 -3.41
N GLY A 296 -3.52 -11.86 -3.34
CA GLY A 296 -2.57 -12.91 -3.74
C GLY A 296 -1.11 -12.49 -3.72
N LYS A 297 -0.25 -13.34 -4.32
CA LYS A 297 1.18 -13.09 -4.52
C LYS A 297 1.59 -13.29 -5.98
N ALA A 298 2.59 -12.55 -6.43
CA ALA A 298 3.30 -12.82 -7.68
C ALA A 298 4.77 -13.17 -7.38
N SER A 299 5.35 -14.08 -8.16
CA SER A 299 6.72 -14.53 -7.97
C SER A 299 7.39 -14.89 -9.29
N ILE A 300 8.69 -14.60 -9.41
CA ILE A 300 9.56 -15.13 -10.45
C ILE A 300 9.96 -16.55 -10.03
N THR A 301 9.47 -17.56 -10.74
CA THR A 301 9.75 -18.98 -10.45
C THR A 301 11.00 -19.49 -11.16
N LYS A 302 11.43 -18.81 -12.22
CA LYS A 302 12.70 -19.02 -12.90
C LYS A 302 13.24 -17.67 -13.37
N SER A 303 14.37 -17.23 -12.82
CA SER A 303 15.04 -16.02 -13.28
C SER A 303 15.67 -16.22 -14.65
N HIS A 304 15.73 -15.15 -15.44
CA HIS A 304 16.51 -15.13 -16.67
C HIS A 304 18.01 -15.08 -16.34
N THR A 305 18.83 -15.67 -17.19
CA THR A 305 20.30 -15.74 -17.02
C THR A 305 20.99 -15.19 -18.27
N CYS A 306 22.32 -15.08 -18.23
CA CYS A 306 23.10 -14.69 -19.42
C CYS A 306 22.92 -15.62 -20.62
N ASP A 307 22.46 -16.85 -20.39
CA ASP A 307 22.33 -17.88 -21.43
C ASP A 307 20.87 -18.18 -21.79
N ASN A 308 19.88 -17.48 -21.21
CA ASN A 308 18.45 -17.66 -21.50
C ASN A 308 17.67 -16.35 -21.25
N GLU A 309 17.18 -15.73 -22.32
CA GLU A 309 16.39 -14.48 -22.29
C GLU A 309 15.00 -14.65 -21.67
N GLU A 310 14.60 -15.88 -21.32
CA GLU A 310 13.29 -16.20 -20.79
C GLU A 310 13.31 -16.44 -19.27
N ALA A 311 12.40 -15.76 -18.59
CA ALA A 311 12.04 -16.00 -17.19
C ALA A 311 10.66 -16.65 -17.09
N GLN A 312 10.35 -17.26 -15.95
CA GLN A 312 9.00 -17.74 -15.64
C GLN A 312 8.44 -16.97 -14.45
N ILE A 313 7.20 -16.50 -14.59
CA ILE A 313 6.46 -15.79 -13.55
C ILE A 313 5.16 -16.53 -13.23
N LYS A 314 4.73 -16.42 -11.97
CA LYS A 314 3.54 -17.07 -11.46
C LYS A 314 2.77 -16.14 -10.53
N ALA A 315 1.47 -16.05 -10.75
CA ALA A 315 0.51 -15.46 -9.82
C ALA A 315 -0.12 -16.58 -8.97
N SER A 316 -0.27 -16.35 -7.68
CA SER A 316 -0.83 -17.28 -6.70
C SER A 316 -1.94 -16.56 -5.92
N PRO A 317 -3.21 -16.71 -6.30
CA PRO A 317 -4.31 -16.10 -5.56
C PRO A 317 -4.43 -16.71 -4.16
N TYR A 318 -4.88 -15.90 -3.21
CA TYR A 318 -5.31 -16.38 -1.89
C TYR A 318 -6.73 -16.95 -1.94
N VAL A 319 -7.18 -17.48 -0.80
CA VAL A 319 -8.54 -18.00 -0.66
C VAL A 319 -9.56 -16.90 -0.96
N HIS A 320 -10.63 -17.26 -1.69
CA HIS A 320 -11.69 -16.35 -2.12
C HIS A 320 -11.27 -15.30 -3.15
N TYR A 321 -10.17 -15.54 -3.86
CA TYR A 321 -9.74 -14.75 -5.00
C TYR A 321 -9.32 -15.68 -6.14
N HIS A 322 -9.37 -15.15 -7.36
CA HIS A 322 -8.80 -15.80 -8.53
C HIS A 322 -7.97 -14.82 -9.36
N PHE A 323 -6.98 -15.37 -10.07
CA PHE A 323 -6.15 -14.60 -10.99
C PHE A 323 -6.94 -14.29 -12.26
N ILE A 324 -6.91 -13.03 -12.69
CA ILE A 324 -7.57 -12.56 -13.90
C ILE A 324 -6.57 -12.51 -15.05
N ARG A 325 -5.52 -11.70 -14.89
CA ARG A 325 -4.52 -11.40 -15.93
C ARG A 325 -3.30 -10.70 -15.35
N TRP A 326 -2.26 -10.59 -16.17
CA TRP A 326 -1.13 -9.71 -15.94
C TRP A 326 -1.40 -8.30 -16.49
N SER A 327 -0.61 -7.31 -16.07
CA SER A 327 -0.73 -5.91 -16.51
C SER A 327 -0.60 -5.68 -18.02
N ASP A 328 -0.01 -6.62 -18.77
CA ASP A 328 0.06 -6.60 -20.24
C ASP A 328 -1.16 -7.26 -20.91
N GLY A 329 -2.16 -7.68 -20.13
CA GLY A 329 -3.40 -8.31 -20.57
C GLY A 329 -3.32 -9.83 -20.77
N ASN A 330 -2.17 -10.47 -20.57
CA ASN A 330 -2.03 -11.92 -20.75
C ASN A 330 -2.67 -12.70 -19.58
N THR A 331 -3.34 -13.81 -19.88
CA THR A 331 -4.10 -14.64 -18.93
C THR A 331 -3.41 -15.95 -18.55
N ASP A 332 -2.22 -16.24 -19.10
CA ASP A 332 -1.49 -17.46 -18.80
C ASP A 332 -0.86 -17.39 -17.41
N ASN A 333 -0.99 -18.47 -16.63
CA ASN A 333 -0.43 -18.55 -15.29
C ASN A 333 -0.14 -20.01 -14.86
N PRO A 334 1.12 -20.40 -14.57
CA PRO A 334 2.35 -19.60 -14.75
C PRO A 334 2.62 -19.31 -16.23
N ARG A 335 3.37 -18.24 -16.52
CA ARG A 335 3.78 -17.88 -17.89
C ARG A 335 5.27 -17.66 -18.03
N THR A 336 5.76 -17.88 -19.24
CA THR A 336 7.13 -17.57 -19.65
C THR A 336 7.17 -16.19 -20.28
N VAL A 337 8.21 -15.41 -19.98
CA VAL A 337 8.38 -14.03 -20.46
C VAL A 337 9.81 -13.83 -20.96
N ALA A 338 9.96 -13.27 -22.15
CA ALA A 338 11.24 -12.78 -22.65
C ALA A 338 11.55 -11.43 -22.02
N VAL A 339 12.70 -11.30 -21.37
CA VAL A 339 13.12 -10.07 -20.68
C VAL A 339 14.04 -9.27 -21.60
N THR A 340 13.45 -8.57 -22.57
CA THR A 340 14.19 -7.78 -23.57
C THR A 340 14.45 -6.33 -23.13
N ASN A 341 13.69 -5.82 -22.16
CA ASN A 341 13.87 -4.53 -21.49
C ASN A 341 13.65 -4.66 -19.98
N ASP A 342 13.85 -3.58 -19.21
CA ASP A 342 13.40 -3.56 -17.81
C ASP A 342 11.85 -3.70 -17.82
N THR A 343 11.33 -4.79 -17.26
CA THR A 343 9.91 -5.14 -17.33
C THR A 343 9.35 -5.35 -15.93
N CYS A 344 8.17 -4.79 -15.66
CA CYS A 344 7.41 -5.05 -14.44
C CYS A 344 6.03 -5.61 -14.79
N PHE A 345 5.70 -6.79 -14.26
CA PHE A 345 4.37 -7.39 -14.42
C PHE A 345 3.59 -7.30 -13.11
N VAL A 346 2.37 -6.76 -13.18
CA VAL A 346 1.44 -6.74 -12.04
C VAL A 346 0.42 -7.86 -12.24
N ALA A 347 0.27 -8.75 -11.26
CA ALA A 347 -0.82 -9.72 -11.25
C ALA A 347 -2.12 -9.05 -10.77
N GLU A 348 -3.18 -9.20 -11.56
CA GLU A 348 -4.53 -8.75 -11.25
C GLU A 348 -5.35 -9.93 -10.72
N PHE A 349 -6.02 -9.68 -9.60
CA PHE A 349 -6.90 -10.64 -8.93
C PHE A 349 -8.28 -10.04 -8.74
N GLU A 350 -9.30 -10.89 -8.66
CA GLU A 350 -10.67 -10.51 -8.33
C GLU A 350 -11.20 -11.39 -7.21
N SER A 351 -12.03 -10.82 -6.34
CA SER A 351 -12.70 -11.58 -5.28
C SER A 351 -13.73 -12.52 -5.88
N ASP A 352 -13.76 -13.77 -5.40
CA ASP A 352 -14.78 -14.72 -5.79
C ASP A 352 -16.18 -14.21 -5.40
N PRO A 353 -17.21 -14.44 -6.23
CA PRO A 353 -18.55 -13.96 -5.91
C PRO A 353 -19.09 -14.65 -4.65
N GLN A 354 -19.79 -13.88 -3.82
CA GLN A 354 -20.54 -14.41 -2.69
C GLN A 354 -22.00 -14.68 -3.05
N TYR A 355 -22.52 -15.78 -2.53
CA TYR A 355 -23.90 -16.21 -2.72
C TYR A 355 -24.58 -16.46 -1.38
N ILE A 356 -25.84 -16.03 -1.29
CA ILE A 356 -26.65 -16.21 -0.09
C ILE A 356 -27.35 -17.57 -0.14
N VAL A 357 -27.15 -18.37 0.90
CA VAL A 357 -27.94 -19.56 1.21
C VAL A 357 -29.04 -19.16 2.19
N THR A 358 -30.29 -19.29 1.77
CA THR A 358 -31.47 -19.03 2.61
C THR A 358 -32.11 -20.35 2.99
N VAL A 359 -32.39 -20.55 4.28
CA VAL A 359 -33.16 -21.69 4.77
C VAL A 359 -34.42 -21.21 5.48
N THR A 360 -35.54 -21.88 5.23
CA THR A 360 -36.85 -21.55 5.83
C THR A 360 -37.55 -22.82 6.28
N CYS A 361 -38.51 -22.67 7.20
CA CYS A 361 -39.44 -23.74 7.60
C CYS A 361 -40.67 -23.13 8.28
N ASP A 362 -41.70 -23.94 8.51
CA ASP A 362 -42.74 -23.60 9.48
C ASP A 362 -42.15 -23.63 10.90
N SER A 363 -42.10 -22.46 11.53
CA SER A 363 -41.55 -22.26 12.88
C SER A 363 -42.30 -22.99 14.00
N LEU A 364 -43.50 -23.49 13.73
CA LEU A 364 -44.27 -24.31 14.69
C LEU A 364 -43.89 -25.79 14.63
N GLN A 365 -43.28 -26.24 13.53
CA GLN A 365 -43.03 -27.67 13.25
C GLN A 365 -41.57 -28.05 13.44
N GLY A 366 -40.65 -27.09 13.34
CA GLY A 366 -39.23 -27.33 13.53
C GLY A 366 -38.38 -26.08 13.45
N SER A 367 -37.07 -26.29 13.34
CA SER A 367 -36.06 -25.24 13.18
C SER A 367 -35.04 -25.62 12.11
N VAL A 368 -34.41 -24.60 11.51
CA VAL A 368 -33.40 -24.77 10.47
C VAL A 368 -32.11 -24.02 10.81
N LYS A 369 -30.97 -24.53 10.36
CA LYS A 369 -29.63 -23.92 10.49
C LYS A 369 -28.87 -24.03 9.18
N GLY A 370 -27.87 -23.16 8.99
CA GLY A 370 -26.99 -23.16 7.81
C GLY A 370 -27.32 -22.11 6.75
N ALA A 371 -28.17 -21.12 7.06
CA ALA A 371 -28.27 -19.91 6.24
C ALA A 371 -27.02 -19.03 6.43
N GLY A 372 -26.64 -18.29 5.40
CA GLY A 372 -25.50 -17.39 5.44
C GLY A 372 -25.02 -16.94 4.06
N SER A 373 -23.99 -16.10 4.05
CA SER A 373 -23.21 -15.79 2.85
C SER A 373 -22.06 -16.78 2.71
N TYR A 374 -21.87 -17.32 1.51
CA TYR A 374 -20.82 -18.27 1.17
C TYR A 374 -20.13 -17.81 -0.12
N TYR A 375 -18.81 -17.95 -0.20
CA TYR A 375 -18.10 -17.72 -1.46
C TYR A 375 -18.39 -18.86 -2.45
N ALA A 376 -18.33 -18.54 -3.74
CA ALA A 376 -18.47 -19.53 -4.80
C ALA A 376 -17.49 -20.70 -4.61
N GLY A 377 -17.99 -21.94 -4.69
CA GLY A 377 -17.21 -23.15 -4.47
C GLY A 377 -17.09 -23.59 -3.00
N GLU A 378 -17.50 -22.78 -2.03
CA GLU A 378 -17.59 -23.22 -0.63
C GLU A 378 -18.67 -24.28 -0.45
N THR A 379 -18.50 -25.10 0.60
CA THR A 379 -19.52 -26.09 0.94
C THR A 379 -20.42 -25.59 2.07
N ALA A 380 -21.70 -25.41 1.78
CA ALA A 380 -22.72 -25.16 2.80
C ALA A 380 -23.26 -26.49 3.37
N THR A 381 -23.56 -26.49 4.67
CA THR A 381 -24.29 -27.58 5.33
C THR A 381 -25.53 -26.99 5.99
N VAL A 382 -26.70 -27.39 5.52
CA VAL A 382 -27.98 -27.02 6.15
C VAL A 382 -28.55 -28.16 6.96
N THR A 383 -29.23 -27.86 8.05
CA THR A 383 -29.82 -28.86 8.94
C THR A 383 -31.21 -28.44 9.36
N ALA A 384 -32.15 -29.38 9.31
CA ALA A 384 -33.50 -29.24 9.81
C ALA A 384 -33.65 -30.10 11.05
N THR A 385 -34.29 -29.57 12.09
CA THR A 385 -34.55 -30.26 13.35
C THR A 385 -36.03 -30.13 13.66
N ALA A 386 -36.74 -31.25 13.62
CA ALA A 386 -38.17 -31.31 13.91
C ALA A 386 -38.44 -31.10 15.40
N PHE A 387 -39.55 -30.47 15.74
CA PHE A 387 -40.05 -30.41 17.11
C PHE A 387 -40.84 -31.68 17.45
N GLU A 388 -41.15 -31.85 18.74
CA GLU A 388 -41.87 -33.02 19.26
C GLU A 388 -43.20 -33.22 18.50
N GLY A 389 -43.45 -34.45 18.01
CA GLY A 389 -44.64 -34.78 17.22
C GLY A 389 -44.50 -34.57 15.72
N TYR A 390 -43.37 -34.05 15.24
CA TYR A 390 -43.04 -33.92 13.82
C TYR A 390 -41.78 -34.70 13.45
N GLU A 391 -41.65 -35.03 12.17
CA GLU A 391 -40.44 -35.56 11.57
C GLU A 391 -40.07 -34.75 10.32
N PHE A 392 -38.77 -34.60 10.07
CA PHE A 392 -38.29 -33.97 8.85
C PHE A 392 -38.61 -34.90 7.67
N LYS A 393 -39.28 -34.37 6.65
CA LYS A 393 -39.60 -35.12 5.44
C LYS A 393 -38.57 -34.88 4.34
N GLN A 394 -38.35 -33.61 3.98
CA GLN A 394 -37.47 -33.21 2.88
C GLN A 394 -37.20 -31.71 2.87
N TRP A 395 -36.18 -31.30 2.13
CA TRP A 395 -36.00 -29.92 1.70
C TRP A 395 -36.62 -29.71 0.32
N TRP A 396 -37.13 -28.51 0.06
CA TRP A 396 -37.55 -28.05 -1.25
C TRP A 396 -36.59 -27.01 -1.80
N HIS A 397 -36.19 -27.18 -3.05
CA HIS A 397 -35.47 -26.18 -3.83
C HIS A 397 -36.00 -26.20 -5.28
N ASP A 398 -36.49 -25.05 -5.77
CA ASP A 398 -37.02 -24.90 -7.13
C ASP A 398 -38.00 -26.03 -7.54
N GLY A 399 -38.90 -26.42 -6.62
CA GLY A 399 -39.90 -27.47 -6.83
C GLY A 399 -39.35 -28.92 -6.80
N LYS A 400 -38.07 -29.12 -6.45
CA LYS A 400 -37.45 -30.44 -6.30
C LYS A 400 -37.27 -30.80 -4.83
N ALA A 401 -37.63 -32.04 -4.50
CA ALA A 401 -37.46 -32.61 -3.17
C ALA A 401 -36.04 -33.17 -2.95
N ILE A 402 -35.47 -32.89 -1.78
CA ILE A 402 -34.16 -33.36 -1.34
C ILE A 402 -34.31 -34.02 0.04
N SER A 403 -34.11 -35.34 0.11
CA SER A 403 -34.36 -36.12 1.33
C SER A 403 -33.20 -36.16 2.34
N LYS A 404 -32.01 -35.67 1.97
CA LYS A 404 -30.84 -35.69 2.86
C LYS A 404 -30.96 -34.63 3.95
N ASN A 405 -30.75 -35.01 5.21
CA ASN A 405 -30.63 -34.09 6.34
C ASN A 405 -29.62 -34.64 7.36
N PRO A 406 -28.52 -33.92 7.66
CA PRO A 406 -28.09 -32.65 7.07
C PRO A 406 -27.88 -32.71 5.55
N TYR A 407 -28.16 -31.61 4.85
CA TYR A 407 -27.89 -31.48 3.43
C TYR A 407 -26.62 -30.66 3.20
N ARG A 408 -25.64 -31.27 2.52
CA ARG A 408 -24.34 -30.67 2.22
C ARG A 408 -24.18 -30.50 0.72
N PHE A 409 -23.82 -29.30 0.27
CA PHE A 409 -23.70 -28.98 -1.16
C PHE A 409 -22.68 -27.85 -1.41
N VAL A 410 -22.11 -27.82 -2.61
CA VAL A 410 -21.21 -26.74 -3.07
C VAL A 410 -22.06 -25.56 -3.53
N VAL A 411 -21.74 -24.36 -3.05
CA VAL A 411 -22.46 -23.13 -3.37
C VAL A 411 -21.93 -22.55 -4.68
N GLU A 412 -22.71 -22.67 -5.75
CA GLU A 412 -22.37 -22.12 -7.08
C GLU A 412 -23.20 -20.88 -7.44
N LYS A 413 -24.31 -20.66 -6.73
CA LYS A 413 -25.24 -19.52 -6.88
C LYS A 413 -26.09 -19.36 -5.62
N ALA A 414 -26.83 -18.25 -5.53
CA ALA A 414 -27.80 -18.06 -4.46
C ALA A 414 -28.88 -19.16 -4.48
N ILE A 415 -29.26 -19.65 -3.30
CA ILE A 415 -30.19 -20.78 -3.15
C ILE A 415 -31.16 -20.52 -2.00
N VAL A 416 -32.42 -20.92 -2.20
CA VAL A 416 -33.44 -20.98 -1.15
C VAL A 416 -33.84 -22.43 -0.94
N LEU A 417 -33.81 -22.86 0.32
CA LEU A 417 -34.20 -24.19 0.78
C LEU A 417 -35.32 -24.06 1.81
N GLU A 418 -36.39 -24.82 1.63
CA GLU A 418 -37.51 -24.86 2.58
C GLU A 418 -37.63 -26.26 3.17
N ALA A 419 -37.53 -26.38 4.50
CA ALA A 419 -37.72 -27.66 5.17
C ALA A 419 -39.21 -27.95 5.36
N GLU A 420 -39.64 -29.10 4.83
CA GLU A 420 -40.95 -29.67 5.08
C GLU A 420 -40.87 -30.66 6.25
N PHE A 421 -41.73 -30.45 7.23
CA PHE A 421 -41.97 -31.37 8.34
C PHE A 421 -43.36 -31.98 8.19
N VAL A 422 -43.52 -33.21 8.66
CA VAL A 422 -44.82 -33.90 8.72
C VAL A 422 -45.06 -34.44 10.12
N PRO A 423 -46.31 -34.64 10.55
CA PRO A 423 -46.60 -35.31 11.81
C PRO A 423 -45.90 -36.67 11.84
N ALA A 424 -45.17 -36.95 12.91
CA ALA A 424 -44.52 -38.25 13.06
C ALA A 424 -45.59 -39.33 13.06
N SER A 425 -45.45 -40.32 12.17
CA SER A 425 -46.34 -41.47 12.09
C SER A 425 -46.49 -42.07 13.49
N ALA A 426 -47.69 -42.04 14.07
CA ALA A 426 -47.94 -42.63 15.38
C ALA A 426 -47.46 -44.08 15.34
N VAL A 427 -46.48 -44.42 16.19
CA VAL A 427 -46.31 -45.81 16.57
C VAL A 427 -47.59 -46.15 17.32
N ASP A 428 -48.47 -46.88 16.64
CA ASP A 428 -49.58 -47.56 17.28
C ASP A 428 -49.03 -48.38 18.45
N ASN A 429 -49.71 -48.21 19.59
CA ASN A 429 -49.58 -48.93 20.86
C ASN A 429 -48.62 -48.34 21.91
N VAL A 430 -49.19 -47.64 22.90
CA VAL A 430 -49.02 -48.08 24.29
C VAL A 430 -50.37 -48.06 25.01
N ASN A 431 -50.67 -49.19 25.61
CA ASN A 431 -51.86 -49.48 26.38
C ASN A 431 -51.54 -49.28 27.88
N VAL A 432 -52.47 -48.63 28.60
CA VAL A 432 -52.82 -48.80 30.04
C VAL A 432 -52.21 -47.88 31.15
N THR A 433 -53.15 -47.17 31.81
CA THR A 433 -53.33 -46.66 33.22
C THR A 433 -52.37 -45.69 33.91
N GLY A 434 -52.92 -44.52 34.28
CA GLY A 434 -52.51 -43.69 35.43
C GLY A 434 -53.30 -42.38 35.50
N ARG A 435 -54.05 -42.14 36.59
CA ARG A 435 -54.74 -40.86 36.84
C ARG A 435 -53.69 -39.81 37.23
N ASN A 436 -53.66 -38.67 36.54
CA ASN A 436 -52.89 -37.44 36.83
C ASN A 436 -51.57 -37.19 36.07
N THR A 437 -51.49 -37.51 34.77
CA THR A 437 -50.48 -36.90 33.88
C THR A 437 -51.15 -36.38 32.61
N SER A 438 -50.75 -35.18 32.16
CA SER A 438 -51.17 -34.64 30.87
C SER A 438 -50.70 -35.59 29.77
N GLN A 439 -51.61 -36.02 28.89
CA GLN A 439 -51.31 -36.95 27.81
C GLN A 439 -51.41 -36.21 26.48
N LYS A 440 -50.44 -36.41 25.59
CA LYS A 440 -50.42 -35.80 24.25
C LYS A 440 -50.79 -36.84 23.20
N PHE A 441 -51.69 -36.49 22.29
CA PHE A 441 -52.15 -37.35 21.20
C PHE A 441 -52.23 -36.54 19.91
N PHE A 442 -52.15 -37.21 18.77
CA PHE A 442 -52.34 -36.60 17.46
C PHE A 442 -53.54 -37.24 16.78
N ARG A 443 -54.49 -36.41 16.34
CA ARG A 443 -55.67 -36.83 15.56
C ARG A 443 -55.91 -35.82 14.45
N ASP A 444 -56.15 -36.30 13.23
CA ASP A 444 -56.45 -35.49 12.05
C ASP A 444 -55.47 -34.33 11.79
N GLY A 445 -54.18 -34.56 12.08
CA GLY A 445 -53.11 -33.58 11.86
C GLY A 445 -52.98 -32.49 12.92
N GLN A 446 -53.71 -32.59 14.05
CA GLN A 446 -53.59 -31.64 15.17
C GLN A 446 -53.01 -32.31 16.42
N LEU A 447 -52.06 -31.61 17.07
CA LEU A 447 -51.61 -31.95 18.42
C LEU A 447 -52.72 -31.63 19.41
N LEU A 448 -53.06 -32.62 20.20
CA LEU A 448 -54.11 -32.53 21.20
C LEU A 448 -53.56 -32.95 22.56
N ILE A 449 -53.90 -32.18 23.59
CA ILE A 449 -53.43 -32.37 24.95
C ILE A 449 -54.64 -32.73 25.82
N LEU A 450 -54.67 -33.95 26.33
CA LEU A 450 -55.60 -34.36 27.37
C LEU A 450 -55.05 -33.92 28.72
N HIS A 451 -55.72 -32.97 29.36
CA HIS A 451 -55.40 -32.52 30.71
C HIS A 451 -56.67 -32.45 31.54
N ASP A 452 -56.68 -33.17 32.66
CA ASP A 452 -57.80 -33.20 33.62
C ASP A 452 -59.17 -33.57 33.00
N GLY A 453 -59.15 -34.55 32.08
CA GLY A 453 -60.35 -35.05 31.40
C GLY A 453 -60.87 -34.16 30.26
N LYS A 454 -60.16 -33.07 29.95
CA LYS A 454 -60.48 -32.15 28.86
C LYS A 454 -59.38 -32.15 27.81
N MET A 455 -59.78 -31.95 26.57
CA MET A 455 -58.90 -31.97 25.40
C MET A 455 -58.60 -30.55 24.97
N TYR A 456 -57.34 -30.23 24.71
CA TYR A 456 -56.89 -28.90 24.29
C TYR A 456 -56.10 -28.97 23.00
N ASP A 457 -56.21 -27.97 22.13
CA ASP A 457 -55.33 -27.82 20.97
C ASP A 457 -53.94 -27.33 21.41
N ALA A 458 -53.00 -27.27 20.45
CA ALA A 458 -51.65 -26.77 20.70
C ALA A 458 -51.58 -25.30 21.14
N LEU A 459 -52.68 -24.54 21.01
CA LEU A 459 -52.82 -23.15 21.44
C LEU A 459 -53.47 -23.02 22.82
N GLY A 460 -53.84 -24.13 23.46
CA GLY A 460 -54.47 -24.16 24.77
C GLY A 460 -55.98 -23.95 24.76
N ASN A 461 -56.64 -24.00 23.60
CA ASN A 461 -58.09 -23.92 23.50
C ASN A 461 -58.71 -25.30 23.74
N GLU A 462 -59.76 -25.38 24.56
CA GLU A 462 -60.50 -26.63 24.78
C GLU A 462 -61.24 -27.06 23.49
N VAL A 463 -61.06 -28.31 23.08
CA VAL A 463 -61.61 -28.89 21.84
C VAL A 463 -62.48 -30.08 22.17
N THR A 464 -63.67 -30.15 21.57
CA THR A 464 -64.57 -31.30 21.73
C THR A 464 -64.39 -32.27 20.57
N ILE A 465 -63.84 -33.46 20.81
CA ILE A 465 -63.83 -34.51 19.80
C ILE A 465 -65.17 -35.25 19.87
N LYS A 466 -65.87 -35.37 18.73
CA LYS A 466 -67.02 -36.28 18.60
C LYS A 466 -66.50 -37.68 18.34
N ASP A 467 -67.09 -38.67 19.03
CA ASP A 467 -66.72 -40.09 18.97
C ASP A 467 -66.56 -40.62 17.53
#